data_AF-A0A164DIR3-F1
#
_entry.id   AF-A0A164DIR3-F1
#
_cell.length_a   1.000
_cell.length_b   1.000
_cell.length_c   1.000
_cell.angle_alpha   90.00
_cell.angle_beta   90.00
_cell.angle_gamma   90.00
#
_symmetry.space_group_name_H-M   'P 1'
#
loop_
_entity.id
_entity.type
_entity.pdbx_description
1 polymer ?
#
loop_
_entity_poly.entity_id
_entity_poly.type
_entity_poly.pdbx_seq_one_letter_code
_entity_poly.pdbx_strand_id
1 'polypeptide(L)'
;PYVINCMMEETRLIRQGADDIIETPLGKANVSDGVHTHNHLTIIWDITVATAFDNTPRLVSSGEGALIKTSTPGTFRLEDEKQQLAFHIKPEGRCLTTACRHKNESFTVIGDEHLFISIPHLDDDSEEADYELPQRETTTLSNTSKNNTVTALEQILNTQVGLAAHVQFVRDKLTEQENDILRIVRNTQCELVRTKRALATSAAQYDGWLAASILKLPECMNLQAQGETVLLKQCRAIRITFTTETTSCGPQPRFKNFTIATN
;
A
#
# COMPACT_ATOMS: atom_id res chain seq x y z
N PRO A 1 -38.65 -35.10 -46.97
CA PRO A 1 -37.18 -35.29 -47.03
C PRO A 1 -36.48 -34.36 -46.03
N TYR A 2 -36.01 -34.92 -44.90
CA TYR A 2 -35.13 -34.20 -43.99
C TYR A 2 -33.69 -34.40 -44.46
N VAL A 3 -32.95 -33.31 -44.62
CA VAL A 3 -31.50 -33.33 -44.88
C VAL A 3 -30.81 -33.23 -43.52
N ILE A 4 -30.07 -34.26 -43.13
CA ILE A 4 -29.23 -34.24 -41.92
C ILE A 4 -27.83 -33.85 -42.36
N ASN A 5 -27.34 -32.72 -41.84
CA ASN A 5 -25.96 -32.30 -42.03
C ASN A 5 -25.18 -32.60 -40.75
N CYS A 6 -24.17 -33.46 -40.84
CA CYS A 6 -23.24 -33.72 -39.73
C CYS A 6 -22.08 -32.74 -39.84
N MET A 7 -21.92 -31.88 -38.83
CA MET A 7 -20.82 -30.91 -38.75
C MET A 7 -19.88 -31.29 -37.61
N MET A 8 -18.58 -31.18 -37.86
CA MET A 8 -17.52 -31.37 -36.87
C MET A 8 -16.63 -30.14 -36.88
N GLU A 9 -16.36 -29.59 -35.69
CA GLU A 9 -15.53 -28.40 -35.50
C GLU A 9 -14.56 -28.65 -34.35
N GLU A 10 -13.31 -28.21 -34.52
CA GLU A 10 -12.30 -28.28 -33.47
C GLU A 10 -12.50 -27.11 -32.49
N THR A 11 -12.57 -27.42 -31.20
CA THR A 11 -12.71 -26.41 -30.14
C THR A 11 -11.66 -26.62 -29.06
N ARG A 12 -11.24 -25.53 -28.41
CA ARG A 12 -10.26 -25.58 -27.32
C ARG A 12 -10.97 -25.63 -25.98
N LEU A 13 -10.68 -26.66 -25.19
CA LEU A 13 -11.18 -26.82 -23.82
C LEU A 13 -10.08 -26.42 -22.84
N ILE A 14 -10.44 -25.70 -21.78
CA ILE A 14 -9.50 -25.19 -20.78
C ILE A 14 -9.86 -25.79 -19.43
N ARG A 15 -8.90 -26.47 -18.79
CA ARG A 15 -8.98 -26.91 -17.40
C ARG A 15 -8.31 -25.87 -16.52
N GLN A 16 -8.99 -25.45 -15.45
CA GLN A 16 -8.41 -24.55 -14.44
C GLN A 16 -8.39 -25.25 -13.09
N GLY A 17 -7.20 -25.36 -12.48
CA GLY A 17 -7.04 -25.96 -11.16
C GLY A 17 -6.88 -27.48 -11.18
N ALA A 18 -6.69 -28.07 -10.01
CA ALA A 18 -6.43 -29.51 -9.80
C ALA A 18 -7.68 -30.40 -9.94
N ASP A 19 -8.86 -29.80 -9.98
CA ASP A 19 -10.13 -30.52 -10.01
C ASP A 19 -10.30 -31.25 -11.35
N ASP A 20 -10.97 -32.40 -11.33
CA ASP A 20 -11.25 -33.21 -12.54
C ASP A 20 -12.33 -32.59 -13.44
N ILE A 21 -12.58 -31.29 -13.32
CA ILE A 21 -13.66 -30.61 -14.02
C ILE A 21 -13.08 -29.73 -15.12
N ILE A 22 -13.61 -29.88 -16.33
CA ILE A 22 -13.41 -28.96 -17.45
C ILE A 22 -14.69 -28.18 -17.72
N GLU A 23 -14.52 -26.89 -17.98
CA GLU A 23 -15.59 -26.04 -18.48
C GLU A 23 -15.68 -26.24 -20.00
N THR A 24 -16.81 -26.77 -20.47
CA THR A 24 -17.09 -26.93 -21.90
C THR A 24 -18.19 -25.95 -22.36
N PRO A 25 -18.31 -25.66 -23.66
CA PRO A 25 -19.46 -24.93 -24.20
C PRO A 25 -20.83 -25.54 -23.87
N LEU A 26 -20.87 -26.82 -23.47
CA LEU A 26 -22.06 -27.56 -23.08
C LEU A 26 -22.22 -27.66 -21.55
N GLY A 27 -21.42 -26.92 -20.79
CA GLY A 27 -21.39 -26.92 -19.32
C GLY A 27 -20.20 -27.68 -18.74
N LYS A 28 -20.25 -27.95 -17.43
CA LYS A 28 -19.19 -28.64 -16.69
C LYS A 28 -19.18 -30.13 -17.03
N ALA A 29 -18.01 -30.67 -17.33
CA ALA A 29 -17.82 -32.08 -17.59
C ALA A 29 -16.61 -32.61 -16.82
N ASN A 30 -16.61 -33.91 -16.53
CA ASN A 30 -15.51 -34.56 -15.86
C ASN A 30 -14.44 -34.96 -16.90
N VAL A 31 -13.18 -34.63 -16.66
CA VAL A 31 -12.05 -34.88 -17.57
C VAL A 31 -11.91 -36.36 -17.90
N SER A 32 -12.16 -37.22 -16.90
CA SER A 32 -12.08 -38.67 -17.01
C SER A 32 -13.14 -39.29 -17.94
N ASP A 33 -14.20 -38.55 -18.28
CA ASP A 33 -15.27 -39.07 -19.14
C ASP A 33 -14.84 -39.14 -20.61
N GLY A 34 -13.91 -38.28 -21.06
CA GLY A 34 -13.45 -38.20 -22.45
C GLY A 34 -14.51 -37.74 -23.46
N VAL A 35 -15.75 -37.59 -23.01
CA VAL A 35 -16.90 -37.18 -23.82
C VAL A 35 -17.90 -36.43 -22.97
N HIS A 36 -18.49 -35.38 -23.53
CA HIS A 36 -19.64 -34.69 -22.95
C HIS A 36 -20.69 -34.47 -24.01
N THR A 37 -21.93 -34.87 -23.72
CA THR A 37 -23.05 -34.72 -24.64
C THR A 37 -24.17 -33.97 -23.98
N HIS A 38 -24.64 -32.92 -24.64
CA HIS A 38 -25.81 -32.18 -24.21
C HIS A 38 -26.68 -31.86 -25.43
N ASN A 39 -27.94 -32.28 -25.39
CA ASN A 39 -28.87 -32.24 -26.52
C ASN A 39 -28.34 -32.98 -27.77
N HIS A 40 -28.14 -32.26 -28.88
CA HIS A 40 -27.66 -32.79 -30.16
C HIS A 40 -26.19 -32.47 -30.43
N LEU A 41 -25.44 -32.06 -29.40
CA LEU A 41 -24.02 -31.72 -29.49
C LEU A 41 -23.22 -32.66 -28.60
N THR A 42 -22.13 -33.19 -29.18
CA THR A 42 -21.17 -34.05 -28.50
C THR A 42 -19.79 -33.45 -28.65
N ILE A 43 -19.10 -33.29 -27.53
CA ILE A 43 -17.70 -32.89 -27.47
C ILE A 43 -16.90 -34.10 -26.99
N ILE A 44 -15.79 -34.39 -27.64
CA ILE A 44 -14.91 -35.53 -27.35
C ILE A 44 -13.50 -34.98 -27.18
N TRP A 45 -12.75 -35.49 -26.20
CA TRP A 45 -11.35 -35.16 -26.01
C TRP A 45 -10.56 -36.40 -25.59
N ASP A 46 -9.24 -36.32 -25.76
CA ASP A 46 -8.34 -37.38 -25.34
C ASP A 46 -8.09 -37.28 -23.82
N ILE A 47 -8.51 -38.31 -23.08
CA ILE A 47 -8.31 -38.41 -21.63
C ILE A 47 -6.83 -38.41 -21.25
N THR A 48 -5.93 -38.93 -22.09
CA THR A 48 -4.50 -38.99 -21.78
C THR A 48 -3.84 -37.61 -21.85
N VAL A 49 -4.34 -36.74 -22.74
CA VAL A 49 -3.90 -35.35 -22.85
C VAL A 49 -4.55 -34.50 -21.77
N ALA A 50 -5.82 -34.74 -21.45
CA ALA A 50 -6.55 -33.97 -20.45
C ALA A 50 -6.16 -34.30 -18.99
N THR A 51 -5.65 -35.51 -18.74
CA THR A 51 -5.08 -35.93 -17.44
C THR A 51 -3.59 -35.60 -17.28
N ALA A 52 -2.90 -35.26 -18.38
CA ALA A 52 -1.54 -34.73 -18.33
C ALA A 52 -1.55 -33.31 -17.74
N PHE A 53 -1.54 -33.22 -16.41
CA PHE A 53 -1.20 -31.98 -15.72
C PHE A 53 0.29 -31.69 -15.90
N ASP A 54 0.61 -30.95 -16.96
CA ASP A 54 1.81 -30.14 -16.92
C ASP A 54 1.52 -28.92 -16.05
N ASN A 55 1.64 -29.08 -14.72
CA ASN A 55 1.77 -27.97 -13.76
C ASN A 55 3.12 -27.27 -13.95
N THR A 56 3.49 -26.99 -15.20
CA THR A 56 4.71 -26.30 -15.54
C THR A 56 4.45 -24.81 -15.34
N PRO A 57 5.14 -24.16 -14.39
CA PRO A 57 5.00 -22.74 -14.21
C PRO A 57 5.42 -22.01 -15.49
N ARG A 58 4.61 -21.04 -15.90
CA ARG A 58 4.93 -20.19 -17.06
C ARG A 58 5.58 -18.90 -16.61
N LEU A 59 6.60 -18.46 -17.33
CA LEU A 59 7.13 -17.11 -17.17
C LEU A 59 6.07 -16.08 -17.65
N VAL A 60 5.62 -15.24 -16.73
CA VAL A 60 4.69 -14.12 -17.02
C VAL A 60 5.46 -12.86 -17.40
N SER A 61 6.49 -12.53 -16.62
CA SER A 61 7.35 -11.38 -16.81
C SER A 61 8.72 -11.63 -16.16
N SER A 62 9.72 -10.90 -16.62
CA SER A 62 11.07 -10.87 -16.06
C SER A 62 11.55 -9.42 -16.06
N GLY A 63 12.24 -9.03 -15.01
CA GLY A 63 12.72 -7.67 -14.81
C GLY A 63 13.70 -7.59 -13.65
N GLU A 64 14.15 -6.38 -13.38
CA GLU A 64 15.05 -6.07 -12.27
C GLU A 64 14.30 -5.19 -11.28
N GLY A 65 14.46 -5.46 -9.98
CA GLY A 65 13.79 -4.70 -8.93
C GLY A 65 14.58 -4.74 -7.64
N ALA A 66 14.28 -3.79 -6.76
CA ALA A 66 14.83 -3.73 -5.41
C ALA A 66 13.96 -4.55 -4.45
N LEU A 67 14.59 -5.35 -3.61
CA LEU A 67 13.93 -6.11 -2.56
C LEU A 67 14.01 -5.33 -1.23
N ILE A 68 12.86 -4.88 -0.73
CA ILE A 68 12.74 -4.03 0.45
C ILE A 68 12.13 -4.85 1.59
N LYS A 69 12.77 -4.84 2.76
CA LYS A 69 12.22 -5.45 3.98
C LYS A 69 11.03 -4.62 4.48
N THR A 70 9.91 -5.28 4.75
CA THR A 70 8.73 -4.60 5.30
C THR A 70 8.74 -4.61 6.83
N SER A 71 7.83 -3.86 7.45
CA SER A 71 7.67 -3.83 8.92
C SER A 71 7.14 -5.16 9.48
N THR A 72 6.47 -5.96 8.66
CA THR A 72 5.99 -7.29 9.01
C THR A 72 7.10 -8.33 8.82
N PRO A 73 7.43 -9.12 9.86
CA PRO A 73 8.53 -10.08 9.79
C PRO A 73 8.22 -11.18 8.77
N GLY A 74 9.20 -11.49 7.92
CA GLY A 74 9.10 -12.50 6.89
C GLY A 74 8.33 -12.08 5.64
N THR A 75 7.95 -10.81 5.49
CA THR A 75 7.40 -10.29 4.24
C THR A 75 8.32 -9.22 3.64
N PHE A 76 8.35 -9.19 2.32
CA PHE A 76 9.21 -8.31 1.54
C PHE A 76 8.36 -7.60 0.49
N ARG A 77 8.84 -6.45 0.03
CA ARG A 77 8.30 -5.77 -1.14
C ARG A 77 9.34 -5.81 -2.24
N LEU A 78 9.00 -6.39 -3.38
CA LEU A 78 9.79 -6.28 -4.60
C LEU A 78 9.26 -5.09 -5.40
N GLU A 79 10.15 -4.17 -5.75
CA GLU A 79 9.80 -2.92 -6.40
C GLU A 79 10.65 -2.67 -7.65
N ASP A 80 10.00 -2.47 -8.80
CA ASP A 80 10.62 -2.01 -10.04
C ASP A 80 10.16 -0.57 -10.30
N GLU A 81 11.05 0.40 -10.04
CA GLU A 81 10.76 1.81 -10.24
C GLU A 81 10.59 2.20 -11.72
N LYS A 82 11.27 1.50 -12.64
CA LYS A 82 11.24 1.82 -14.08
C LYS A 82 9.91 1.40 -14.68
N GLN A 83 9.43 0.22 -14.33
CA GLN A 83 8.14 -0.30 -14.80
C GLN A 83 6.98 0.10 -13.88
N GLN A 84 7.26 0.75 -12.75
CA GLN A 84 6.27 1.16 -11.74
C GLN A 84 5.45 -0.04 -11.25
N LEU A 85 6.11 -1.14 -10.90
CA LEU A 85 5.49 -2.37 -10.42
C LEU A 85 5.95 -2.66 -8.99
N ALA A 86 5.01 -3.08 -8.15
CA ALA A 86 5.32 -3.55 -6.80
C ALA A 86 4.60 -4.86 -6.51
N PHE A 87 5.29 -5.74 -5.79
CA PHE A 87 4.75 -7.01 -5.33
C PHE A 87 5.08 -7.19 -3.85
N HIS A 88 4.06 -7.43 -3.03
CA HIS A 88 4.26 -7.87 -1.66
C HIS A 88 4.43 -9.37 -1.65
N ILE A 89 5.53 -9.86 -1.11
CA ILE A 89 5.94 -11.25 -1.25
C ILE A 89 6.38 -11.89 0.07
N LYS A 90 6.23 -13.21 0.14
CA LYS A 90 6.64 -14.03 1.29
C LYS A 90 7.47 -15.22 0.80
N PRO A 91 8.60 -15.55 1.45
CA PRO A 91 9.40 -16.71 1.05
C PRO A 91 8.61 -18.00 1.29
N GLU A 92 8.53 -18.82 0.25
CA GLU A 92 7.86 -20.10 0.28
C GLU A 92 8.53 -21.05 -0.71
N GLY A 93 9.16 -22.11 -0.21
CA GLY A 93 9.85 -23.07 -1.06
C GLY A 93 8.87 -23.88 -1.92
N ARG A 94 8.95 -23.72 -3.24
CA ARG A 94 8.12 -24.44 -4.21
C ARG A 94 8.95 -25.43 -5.06
N CYS A 95 8.25 -26.45 -5.53
CA CYS A 95 8.78 -27.41 -6.48
C CYS A 95 8.37 -26.97 -7.89
N LEU A 96 9.31 -26.42 -8.67
CA LEU A 96 9.03 -25.89 -10.02
C LEU A 96 8.96 -26.99 -11.09
N THR A 97 9.39 -28.21 -10.77
CA THR A 97 9.32 -29.37 -11.66
C THR A 97 8.71 -30.57 -10.94
N THR A 98 8.08 -31.47 -11.70
CA THR A 98 7.46 -32.72 -11.21
C THR A 98 8.45 -33.68 -10.53
N ALA A 99 9.77 -33.47 -10.72
CA ALA A 99 10.85 -34.25 -10.14
C ALA A 99 11.74 -33.43 -9.18
N CYS A 100 11.16 -32.60 -8.32
CA CYS A 100 11.92 -31.78 -7.38
C CYS A 100 12.46 -32.61 -6.19
N ARG A 101 13.79 -32.77 -6.11
CA ARG A 101 14.48 -33.27 -4.90
C ARG A 101 14.73 -32.18 -3.86
N HIS A 102 14.77 -30.92 -4.29
CA HIS A 102 14.96 -29.75 -3.44
C HIS A 102 13.95 -28.65 -3.85
N LYS A 103 13.50 -27.87 -2.86
CA LYS A 103 12.61 -26.72 -3.07
C LYS A 103 13.47 -25.54 -3.52
N ASN A 104 13.06 -24.88 -4.59
CA ASN A 104 13.74 -23.67 -5.05
C ASN A 104 13.33 -22.49 -4.18
N GLU A 105 14.22 -21.51 -4.03
CA GLU A 105 13.92 -20.24 -3.39
C GLU A 105 12.94 -19.47 -4.26
N SER A 106 11.67 -19.52 -3.86
CA SER A 106 10.59 -18.79 -4.49
C SER A 106 9.84 -17.98 -3.45
N PHE A 107 9.16 -16.95 -3.93
CA PHE A 107 8.36 -16.08 -3.12
C PHE A 107 6.93 -16.09 -3.63
N THR A 108 5.95 -16.27 -2.76
CA THR A 108 4.54 -16.14 -3.11
C THR A 108 4.10 -14.70 -3.04
N VAL A 109 3.26 -14.29 -3.99
CA VAL A 109 2.67 -12.95 -4.01
C VAL A 109 1.48 -12.94 -3.05
N ILE A 110 1.51 -12.02 -2.10
CA ILE A 110 0.45 -11.88 -1.10
C ILE A 110 -0.81 -11.38 -1.81
N GLY A 111 -1.88 -12.17 -1.74
CA GLY A 111 -3.15 -11.89 -2.42
C GLY A 111 -3.34 -12.60 -3.76
N ASP A 112 -2.34 -13.35 -4.25
CA ASP A 112 -2.47 -14.20 -5.44
C ASP A 112 -1.70 -15.52 -5.26
N GLU A 113 -2.42 -16.63 -5.09
CA GLU A 113 -1.84 -17.96 -4.84
C GLU A 113 -1.20 -18.58 -6.10
N HIS A 114 -1.61 -18.11 -7.28
CA HIS A 114 -1.17 -18.61 -8.58
C HIS A 114 0.09 -17.91 -9.08
N LEU A 115 0.38 -16.72 -8.54
CA LEU A 115 1.58 -15.96 -8.87
C LEU A 115 2.68 -16.20 -7.85
N PHE A 116 3.88 -16.50 -8.35
CA PHE A 116 5.08 -16.56 -7.53
C PHE A 116 6.25 -15.93 -8.28
N ILE A 117 7.22 -15.46 -7.53
CA ILE A 117 8.43 -14.81 -8.03
C ILE A 117 9.62 -15.70 -7.70
N SER A 118 10.48 -15.91 -8.68
CA SER A 118 11.79 -16.53 -8.48
C SER A 118 12.84 -15.45 -8.68
N ILE A 119 13.69 -15.26 -7.68
CA ILE A 119 14.80 -14.31 -7.72
C ILE A 119 16.06 -15.16 -7.90
N PRO A 120 16.75 -15.09 -9.05
CA PRO A 120 18.05 -15.75 -9.18
C PRO A 120 19.03 -15.12 -8.18
N HIS A 121 19.90 -15.95 -7.60
CA HIS A 121 20.83 -15.67 -6.50
C HIS A 121 21.25 -14.19 -6.38
N LEU A 122 21.01 -13.60 -5.21
CA LEU A 122 21.56 -12.29 -4.85
C LEU A 122 22.99 -12.52 -4.37
N ASP A 123 23.98 -12.25 -5.22
CA ASP A 123 25.37 -12.14 -4.76
C ASP A 123 25.48 -10.88 -3.89
N ASP A 124 25.40 -11.06 -2.57
CA ASP A 124 25.50 -9.99 -1.58
C ASP A 124 26.98 -9.69 -1.30
N ASP A 125 27.55 -8.73 -2.04
CA ASP A 125 28.89 -8.17 -1.75
C ASP A 125 28.86 -7.14 -0.60
N SER A 126 27.82 -7.11 0.25
CA SER A 126 27.74 -6.19 1.39
C SER A 126 27.75 -6.89 2.75
N GLU A 127 28.89 -6.78 3.44
CA GLU A 127 29.06 -7.19 4.83
C GLU A 127 28.14 -6.37 5.77
N GLU A 128 26.98 -6.92 6.14
CA GLU A 128 26.41 -6.78 7.49
C GLU A 128 25.36 -7.89 7.75
N ALA A 129 25.79 -8.88 8.54
CA ALA A 129 25.16 -10.19 8.71
C ALA A 129 23.81 -10.17 9.48
N ASP A 130 22.87 -11.00 9.03
CA ASP A 130 22.38 -12.18 9.79
C ASP A 130 21.30 -12.93 9.01
N TYR A 131 21.66 -13.53 7.87
CA TYR A 131 20.92 -14.63 7.25
C TYR A 131 21.90 -15.53 6.49
N GLU A 132 22.27 -16.68 7.07
CA GLU A 132 22.99 -17.72 6.32
C GLU A 132 22.03 -18.38 5.31
N LEU A 133 22.18 -18.02 4.04
CA LEU A 133 21.58 -18.74 2.92
C LEU A 133 22.32 -20.08 2.73
N PRO A 134 21.63 -21.22 2.61
CA PRO A 134 22.29 -22.48 2.30
C PRO A 134 22.77 -22.46 0.85
N GLN A 135 24.08 -22.56 0.64
CA GLN A 135 24.68 -22.74 -0.67
C GLN A 135 24.15 -24.01 -1.36
N ARG A 136 23.49 -23.88 -2.53
CA ARG A 136 23.43 -25.00 -3.49
C ARG A 136 23.06 -24.63 -4.92
N GLU A 137 23.99 -25.02 -5.81
CA GLU A 137 23.89 -25.41 -7.23
C GLU A 137 22.89 -24.65 -8.14
N THR A 138 23.47 -23.79 -8.97
CA THR A 138 22.90 -23.22 -10.20
C THR A 138 22.17 -24.27 -11.03
N THR A 139 20.84 -24.26 -10.99
CA THR A 139 20.02 -24.88 -12.02
C THR A 139 19.54 -23.76 -12.94
N THR A 140 20.17 -23.66 -14.11
CA THR A 140 19.77 -22.76 -15.18
C THR A 140 18.35 -23.10 -15.62
N LEU A 141 17.40 -22.18 -15.38
CA LEU A 141 16.09 -22.25 -16.03
C LEU A 141 16.35 -22.22 -17.55
N SER A 142 16.06 -23.35 -18.18
CA SER A 142 16.31 -23.54 -19.60
C SER A 142 15.41 -22.58 -20.38
N ASN A 143 16.01 -21.66 -21.11
CA ASN A 143 15.36 -20.85 -22.14
C ASN A 143 14.78 -21.78 -23.21
N THR A 144 13.57 -22.26 -22.99
CA THR A 144 12.83 -23.01 -24.01
C THR A 144 12.28 -22.01 -25.01
N SER A 145 12.92 -22.08 -26.19
CA SER A 145 12.58 -21.48 -27.48
C SER A 145 11.17 -20.88 -27.62
N LYS A 146 11.17 -19.59 -27.98
CA LYS A 146 10.05 -18.80 -28.51
C LYS A 146 9.28 -19.55 -29.61
N ASN A 147 8.12 -20.11 -29.27
CA ASN A 147 7.05 -20.35 -30.22
C ASN A 147 5.93 -19.35 -29.92
N ASN A 148 6.04 -18.18 -30.54
CA ASN A 148 5.13 -17.06 -30.35
C ASN A 148 3.79 -17.30 -31.05
N THR A 149 2.86 -17.92 -30.34
CA THR A 149 1.43 -17.60 -30.50
C THR A 149 0.87 -17.37 -29.11
N VAL A 150 1.16 -16.21 -28.54
CA VAL A 150 0.52 -15.77 -27.29
C VAL A 150 -0.98 -15.68 -27.60
N THR A 151 -1.75 -16.61 -27.05
CA THR A 151 -3.21 -16.60 -27.20
C THR A 151 -3.77 -15.35 -26.51
N ALA A 152 -4.88 -14.79 -27.02
CA ALA A 152 -5.45 -13.54 -26.50
C ALA A 152 -5.70 -13.58 -24.98
N LEU A 153 -6.05 -14.74 -24.44
CA LEU A 153 -6.22 -14.99 -23.00
C LEU A 153 -4.92 -14.80 -22.21
N GLU A 154 -3.79 -15.17 -22.77
CA GLU A 154 -2.48 -15.05 -22.12
C GLU A 154 -2.02 -13.59 -22.06
N GLN A 155 -2.35 -12.80 -23.08
CA GLN A 155 -2.13 -11.35 -23.06
C GLN A 155 -2.99 -10.70 -21.98
N ILE A 156 -4.27 -11.06 -21.91
CA ILE A 156 -5.20 -10.54 -20.90
C ILE A 156 -4.67 -10.83 -19.48
N LEU A 157 -4.26 -12.07 -19.21
CA LEU A 157 -3.74 -12.45 -17.89
C LEU A 157 -2.47 -11.68 -17.52
N ASN A 158 -1.50 -11.58 -18.45
CA ASN A 158 -0.27 -10.82 -18.22
C ASN A 158 -0.55 -9.34 -17.95
N THR A 159 -1.49 -8.74 -18.70
CA THR A 159 -1.89 -7.34 -18.49
C THR A 159 -2.59 -7.13 -17.15
N GLN A 160 -3.40 -8.08 -16.70
CA GLN A 160 -4.07 -8.02 -15.40
C GLN A 160 -3.08 -8.08 -14.24
N VAL A 161 -2.07 -8.97 -14.32
CA VAL A 161 -0.99 -9.05 -13.32
C VAL A 161 -0.20 -7.73 -13.28
N GLY A 162 0.19 -7.20 -14.45
CA GLY A 162 0.90 -5.93 -14.54
C GLY A 162 0.08 -4.76 -13.97
N LEU A 163 -1.22 -4.70 -14.27
CA LEU A 163 -2.11 -3.66 -13.75
C LEU A 163 -2.26 -3.76 -12.22
N ALA A 164 -2.43 -4.97 -11.67
CA ALA A 164 -2.53 -5.17 -10.23
C ALA A 164 -1.26 -4.71 -9.50
N ALA A 165 -0.09 -5.09 -10.03
CA ALA A 165 1.21 -4.70 -9.49
C ALA A 165 1.47 -3.18 -9.61
N HIS A 166 1.03 -2.56 -10.70
CA HIS A 166 1.10 -1.11 -10.86
C HIS A 166 0.22 -0.37 -9.85
N VAL A 167 -1.01 -0.86 -9.65
CA VAL A 167 -1.92 -0.30 -8.64
C VAL A 167 -1.33 -0.47 -7.24
N GLN A 168 -0.65 -1.59 -6.94
CA GLN A 168 0.09 -1.76 -5.68
C GLN A 168 1.21 -0.71 -5.56
N PHE A 169 2.02 -0.52 -6.60
CA PHE A 169 3.11 0.46 -6.61
C PHE A 169 2.62 1.88 -6.31
N VAL A 170 1.57 2.33 -7.01
CA VAL A 170 1.01 3.67 -6.82
C VAL A 170 0.46 3.84 -5.40
N ARG A 171 -0.26 2.84 -4.89
CA ARG A 171 -0.81 2.88 -3.52
C ARG A 171 0.29 2.96 -2.47
N ASP A 172 1.34 2.18 -2.63
CA ASP A 172 2.46 2.16 -1.69
C ASP A 172 3.18 3.51 -1.68
N LYS A 173 3.54 4.05 -2.85
CA LYS A 173 4.19 5.37 -2.96
C LYS A 173 3.35 6.50 -2.38
N LEU A 174 2.03 6.50 -2.63
CA LEU A 174 1.13 7.49 -2.04
C LEU A 174 1.06 7.36 -0.53
N THR A 175 0.97 6.12 -0.01
CA THR A 175 0.89 5.87 1.43
C THR A 175 2.18 6.26 2.14
N GLU A 176 3.34 5.97 1.55
CA GLU A 176 4.64 6.41 2.06
C GLU A 176 4.74 7.93 2.12
N GLN A 177 4.39 8.59 1.02
CA GLN A 177 4.39 10.04 0.94
C GLN A 177 3.45 10.67 1.99
N GLU A 178 2.25 10.13 2.15
CA GLU A 178 1.28 10.62 3.14
C GLU A 178 1.82 10.45 4.57
N ASN A 179 2.37 9.27 4.88
CA ASN A 179 2.98 9.02 6.19
C ASN A 179 4.16 9.95 6.49
N ASP A 180 5.02 10.21 5.50
CA ASP A 180 6.14 11.12 5.64
C ASP A 180 5.68 12.56 5.88
N ILE A 181 4.67 13.03 5.14
CA ILE A 181 4.08 14.36 5.33
C ILE A 181 3.46 14.46 6.72
N LEU A 182 2.68 13.46 7.15
CA LEU A 182 2.06 13.44 8.48
C LEU A 182 3.10 13.50 9.59
N ARG A 183 4.23 12.78 9.45
CA ARG A 183 5.36 12.86 10.38
C ARG A 183 5.95 14.26 10.45
N ILE A 184 6.17 14.91 9.30
CA ILE A 184 6.69 16.29 9.24
C ILE A 184 5.71 17.27 9.88
N VAL A 185 4.41 17.17 9.57
CA VAL A 185 3.35 18.03 10.14
C VAL A 185 3.30 17.88 11.66
N ARG A 186 3.38 16.66 12.18
CA ARG A 186 3.40 16.43 13.62
C ARG A 186 4.62 17.06 14.29
N ASN A 187 5.81 16.88 13.71
CA ASN A 187 7.04 17.45 14.25
C ASN A 187 7.02 18.98 14.22
N THR A 188 6.60 19.56 13.10
CA THR A 188 6.47 21.03 12.96
C THR A 188 5.42 21.61 13.90
N GLN A 189 4.32 20.91 14.15
CA GLN A 189 3.31 21.35 15.12
C GLN A 189 3.85 21.32 16.56
N CYS A 190 4.64 20.31 16.93
CA CYS A 190 5.31 20.26 18.23
C CYS A 190 6.26 21.46 18.42
N GLU A 191 7.08 21.77 17.42
CA GLU A 191 7.96 22.93 17.45
C GLU A 191 7.17 24.24 17.51
N LEU A 192 6.11 24.38 16.71
CA LEU A 192 5.25 25.56 16.75
C LEU A 192 4.65 25.81 18.14
N VAL A 193 4.18 24.75 18.81
CA VAL A 193 3.65 24.87 20.19
C VAL A 193 4.76 25.28 21.16
N ARG A 194 5.96 24.72 21.03
CA ARG A 194 7.12 25.09 21.86
C ARG A 194 7.50 26.56 21.67
N THR A 195 7.59 27.03 20.43
CA THR A 195 7.89 28.44 20.09
C THR A 195 6.79 29.37 20.60
N LYS A 196 5.51 29.04 20.41
CA LYS A 196 4.39 29.84 20.94
C LYS A 196 4.43 29.94 22.46
N ARG A 197 4.74 28.84 23.15
CA ARG A 197 4.89 28.85 24.61
C ARG A 197 6.02 29.77 25.05
N ALA A 198 7.20 29.66 24.45
CA ALA A 198 8.33 30.53 24.76
C ALA A 198 7.99 32.01 24.51
N LEU A 199 7.40 32.31 23.34
CA LEU A 199 6.97 33.65 22.98
C LEU A 199 5.91 34.20 23.96
N ALA A 200 4.93 33.40 24.35
CA ALA A 200 3.92 33.78 25.32
C ALA A 200 4.52 34.06 26.71
N THR A 201 5.48 33.24 27.16
CA THR A 201 6.19 33.49 28.43
C THR A 201 6.97 34.81 28.39
N SER A 202 7.65 35.13 27.29
CA SER A 202 8.34 36.41 27.13
C SER A 202 7.38 37.59 27.04
N ALA A 203 6.28 37.47 26.29
CA ALA A 203 5.25 38.51 26.19
C ALA A 203 4.60 38.79 27.56
N ALA A 204 4.39 37.75 28.37
CA ALA A 204 3.77 37.86 29.70
C ALA A 204 4.59 38.68 30.71
N GLN A 205 5.86 38.99 30.42
CA GLN A 205 6.68 39.89 31.24
C GLN A 205 6.27 41.36 31.11
N TYR A 206 5.68 41.74 29.97
CA TYR A 206 5.34 43.13 29.66
C TYR A 206 3.82 43.33 29.46
N ASP A 207 3.16 42.40 28.76
CA ASP A 207 1.72 42.42 28.52
C ASP A 207 1.14 40.99 28.55
N GLY A 208 0.45 40.68 29.64
CA GLY A 208 -0.17 39.38 29.84
C GLY A 208 -1.44 39.14 29.03
N TRP A 209 -2.09 40.19 28.51
CA TRP A 209 -3.21 40.07 27.58
C TRP A 209 -2.72 39.73 26.17
N LEU A 210 -1.62 40.35 25.72
CA LEU A 210 -0.95 39.98 24.49
C LEU A 210 -0.46 38.52 24.53
N ALA A 211 0.14 38.12 25.64
CA ALA A 211 0.57 36.74 25.85
C ALA A 211 -0.59 35.74 25.75
N ALA A 212 -1.75 36.07 26.35
CA ALA A 212 -2.95 35.24 26.24
C ALA A 212 -3.46 35.15 24.79
N SER A 213 -3.39 36.26 24.04
CA SER A 213 -3.76 36.32 22.62
C SER A 213 -2.85 35.45 21.73
N ILE A 214 -1.53 35.41 21.99
CA ILE A 214 -0.57 34.54 21.29
C ILE A 214 -0.96 33.06 21.43
N LEU A 215 -1.44 32.66 22.60
CA LEU A 215 -1.93 31.30 22.88
C LEU A 215 -3.39 31.08 22.45
N LYS A 216 -4.04 32.10 21.86
CA LYS A 216 -5.46 32.08 21.48
C LYS A 216 -6.37 31.68 22.64
N LEU A 217 -6.08 32.17 23.85
CA LEU A 217 -6.94 31.94 25.01
C LEU A 217 -8.27 32.71 24.86
N PRO A 218 -9.36 32.22 25.49
CA PRO A 218 -10.63 32.93 25.54
C PRO A 218 -10.49 34.37 26.02
N GLU A 219 -11.43 35.22 25.59
CA GLU A 219 -11.55 36.57 26.09
C GLU A 219 -11.65 36.59 27.63
N CYS A 220 -11.07 37.61 28.26
CA CYS A 220 -10.94 37.70 29.72
C CYS A 220 -9.94 36.69 30.34
N MET A 221 -8.87 36.32 29.64
CA MET A 221 -7.73 35.61 30.20
C MET A 221 -6.45 36.45 30.13
N ASN A 222 -5.70 36.48 31.23
CA ASN A 222 -4.44 37.21 31.35
C ASN A 222 -3.34 36.27 31.87
N LEU A 223 -2.15 36.32 31.28
CA LEU A 223 -1.00 35.54 31.71
C LEU A 223 -0.02 36.40 32.50
N GLN A 224 0.31 36.02 33.73
CA GLN A 224 1.35 36.67 34.51
C GLN A 224 2.62 35.82 34.50
N ALA A 225 3.75 36.38 34.06
CA ALA A 225 5.03 35.69 34.11
C ALA A 225 5.46 35.36 35.56
N GLN A 226 5.95 34.12 35.74
CA GLN A 226 6.55 33.62 36.98
C GLN A 226 7.78 32.79 36.63
N GLY A 227 8.90 33.48 36.35
CA GLY A 227 10.12 32.85 35.84
C GLY A 227 9.88 32.20 34.48
N GLU A 228 10.17 30.90 34.37
CA GLU A 228 9.90 30.10 33.16
C GLU A 228 8.44 29.66 33.00
N THR A 229 7.61 29.92 34.01
CA THR A 229 6.19 29.55 34.03
C THR A 229 5.30 30.77 33.92
N VAL A 230 4.02 30.56 33.61
CA VAL A 230 3.00 31.62 33.57
C VAL A 230 1.82 31.23 34.44
N LEU A 231 1.32 32.18 35.22
CA LEU A 231 0.08 32.06 35.96
C LEU A 231 -1.08 32.54 35.09
N LEU A 232 -2.09 31.68 34.93
CA LEU A 232 -3.33 32.05 34.24
C LEU A 232 -4.28 32.75 35.21
N LYS A 233 -4.66 33.99 34.90
CA LYS A 233 -5.70 34.74 35.60
C LYS A 233 -6.93 34.85 34.71
N GLN A 234 -8.02 34.24 35.15
CA GLN A 234 -9.31 34.40 34.52
C GLN A 234 -10.02 35.62 35.14
N CYS A 235 -10.67 36.43 34.30
CA CYS A 235 -11.54 37.49 34.75
C CYS A 235 -12.99 37.26 34.35
N ARG A 236 -13.85 38.11 34.91
CA ARG A 236 -15.28 38.13 34.63
C ARG A 236 -15.60 39.35 33.79
N ALA A 237 -16.14 39.13 32.59
CA ALA A 237 -16.66 40.21 31.77
C ALA A 237 -17.87 40.86 32.48
N ILE A 238 -17.81 42.18 32.64
CA ILE A 238 -18.89 43.00 33.18
C ILE A 238 -19.21 44.12 32.20
N ARG A 239 -20.51 44.39 31.99
CA ARG A 239 -20.94 45.57 31.23
C ARG A 239 -20.86 46.78 32.15
N ILE A 240 -20.12 47.79 31.72
CA ILE A 240 -19.93 49.04 32.48
C ILE A 240 -20.33 50.23 31.62
N THR A 241 -20.92 51.24 32.26
CA THR A 241 -21.12 52.57 31.68
C THR A 241 -20.03 53.47 32.21
N PHE A 242 -19.23 54.07 31.33
CA PHE A 242 -18.18 55.00 31.70
C PHE A 242 -18.56 56.43 31.34
N THR A 243 -17.97 57.39 32.05
CA THR A 243 -18.20 58.82 31.85
C THR A 243 -16.87 59.51 31.60
N THR A 244 -16.87 60.60 30.85
CA THR A 244 -15.66 61.41 30.64
C THR A 244 -15.50 62.40 31.78
N GLU A 245 -14.34 62.39 32.43
CA GLU A 245 -13.96 63.36 33.46
C GLU A 245 -12.73 64.12 32.97
N THR A 246 -12.74 65.45 33.09
CA THR A 246 -11.60 66.29 32.73
C THR A 246 -10.63 66.37 33.90
N THR A 247 -9.47 65.75 33.75
CA THR A 247 -8.36 65.85 34.72
C THR A 247 -7.31 66.85 34.22
N SER A 248 -6.27 67.09 35.00
CA SER A 248 -5.10 67.88 34.57
C SER A 248 -4.39 67.30 33.34
N CYS A 249 -4.64 66.03 33.01
CA CYS A 249 -4.13 65.35 31.82
C CYS A 249 -5.11 65.40 30.63
N GLY A 250 -6.24 66.10 30.75
CA GLY A 250 -7.29 66.18 29.73
C GLY A 250 -8.50 65.27 30.01
N PRO A 251 -9.44 65.16 29.06
CA PRO A 251 -10.63 64.33 29.19
C PRO A 251 -10.25 62.84 29.20
N GLN A 252 -10.56 62.15 30.30
CA GLN A 252 -10.28 60.73 30.49
C GLN A 252 -11.58 59.94 30.73
N PRO A 253 -11.77 58.78 30.08
CA PRO A 253 -12.91 57.91 30.37
C PRO A 253 -12.71 57.22 31.71
N ARG A 254 -13.67 57.40 32.62
CA ARG A 254 -13.65 56.94 34.00
C ARG A 254 -14.77 55.96 34.27
N PHE A 255 -14.45 54.92 35.03
CA PHE A 255 -15.43 54.04 35.65
C PHE A 255 -15.10 53.88 37.12
N LYS A 256 -15.98 54.39 37.99
CA LYS A 256 -15.71 54.55 39.43
C LYS A 256 -14.40 55.33 39.62
N ASN A 257 -13.44 54.76 40.35
CA ASN A 257 -12.14 55.39 40.62
C ASN A 257 -11.05 54.98 39.62
N PHE A 258 -11.40 54.26 38.56
CA PHE A 258 -10.45 53.75 37.57
C PHE A 258 -10.57 54.52 36.25
N THR A 259 -9.42 54.78 35.63
CA THR A 259 -9.35 55.26 34.25
C THR A 259 -9.34 54.05 33.32
N ILE A 260 -10.23 54.04 32.33
CA ILE A 260 -10.26 52.99 31.31
C ILE A 260 -9.26 53.37 30.23
N ALA A 261 -8.36 52.46 29.87
CA ALA A 261 -7.52 52.60 28.70
C ALA A 261 -7.73 51.39 27.80
N THR A 262 -7.68 51.61 26.48
CA THR A 262 -7.54 50.53 25.50
C THR A 262 -6.05 50.21 25.38
N ASN A 263 -5.67 48.95 25.60
CA ASN A 263 -4.39 48.44 25.11
C ASN A 263 -4.45 48.28 23.58
#